data_AF-A0A183G3P9-F1
#
_entry.id   AF-A0A183G3P9-F1
#
_cell.length_a   1.000
_cell.length_b   1.000
_cell.length_c   1.000
_cell.angle_alpha   90.00
_cell.angle_beta   90.00
_cell.angle_gamma   90.00
#
_symmetry.space_group_name_H-M   'P 1'
#
loop_
_entity.id
_entity.type
_entity.pdbx_description
1 polymer ?
#
loop_
_entity_poly.entity_id
_entity_poly.type
_entity_poly.pdbx_seq_one_letter_code
_entity_poly.pdbx_strand_id
1 'polypeptide(L)'
;MLLTLCYFLFYVKVIIGNPLLYFLRITGNIAFLTSKSIMIFFADTLPSRLIRSRARPTEPTFQERLRFYGVKCHEAVTTIRQARHEFAALMQDKRDLFTRRGGAFHYLVKIRKLHSTHSQRRSVLVTATEFFVMSHEWYEILVAADEAEESSRLDFINLLCDQVFIKPTEPGDKDYPEPASVQKSYICRDVVDMMRYQLIQFDVLLDEEKRARSRRGRQGSQVKNGS
;
A
#
# COMPACT_ATOMS: atom_id res chain seq x y z
N MET A 1 18.88 20.97 -24.18
CA MET A 1 19.31 19.65 -24.71
C MET A 1 18.18 18.83 -25.34
N LEU A 2 16.90 19.04 -24.99
CA LEU A 2 15.77 18.36 -25.65
C LEU A 2 15.54 18.81 -27.11
N LEU A 3 15.69 20.12 -27.38
CA LEU A 3 15.48 20.71 -28.71
C LEU A 3 16.51 20.25 -29.76
N THR A 4 17.75 20.01 -29.34
CA THR A 4 18.81 19.44 -30.19
C THR A 4 18.58 17.97 -30.52
N LEU A 5 17.89 17.23 -29.65
CA LEU A 5 17.53 15.83 -29.84
C LEU A 5 16.36 15.66 -30.83
N CYS A 6 15.38 16.58 -30.80
CA CYS A 6 14.30 16.63 -31.78
C CYS A 6 14.79 17.01 -33.19
N TYR A 7 15.81 17.87 -33.30
CA TYR A 7 16.38 18.24 -34.61
C TYR A 7 17.10 17.06 -35.28
N PHE A 8 17.80 16.21 -34.50
CA PHE A 8 18.46 15.00 -35.01
C PHE A 8 17.44 13.95 -35.51
N LEU A 9 16.30 13.80 -34.84
CA LEU A 9 15.29 12.82 -35.23
C LEU A 9 14.53 13.17 -36.52
N PHE A 10 14.39 14.47 -36.83
CA PHE A 10 13.71 14.92 -38.04
C PHE A 10 14.65 15.13 -39.24
N TYR A 11 15.91 15.53 -39.02
CA TYR A 11 16.84 15.82 -40.12
C TYR A 11 17.53 14.56 -40.70
N VAL A 12 17.62 13.47 -39.93
CA VAL A 12 18.24 12.21 -40.37
C VAL A 12 17.32 11.37 -41.28
N LYS A 13 16.04 11.77 -41.41
CA LYS A 13 15.05 11.10 -42.29
C LYS A 13 15.45 11.08 -43.77
N VAL A 14 16.42 11.90 -44.18
CA VAL A 14 16.83 12.04 -45.59
C VAL A 14 17.99 11.11 -45.98
N ILE A 15 18.74 10.52 -45.04
CA ILE A 15 20.01 9.83 -45.38
C ILE A 15 20.06 8.35 -44.97
N ILE A 16 19.24 7.88 -44.03
CA ILE A 16 19.36 6.50 -43.53
C ILE A 16 18.08 5.72 -43.83
N GLY A 17 18.19 4.78 -44.78
CA GLY A 17 17.07 4.01 -45.32
C GLY A 17 16.37 3.08 -44.32
N ASN A 18 15.36 2.41 -44.86
CA ASN A 18 14.47 1.39 -44.28
C ASN A 18 14.99 0.46 -43.16
N PRO A 19 16.26 0.01 -43.06
CA PRO A 19 16.70 -0.85 -41.96
C PRO A 19 16.49 -0.29 -40.54
N LEU A 20 16.61 1.03 -40.33
CA LEU A 20 16.53 1.61 -38.97
C LEU A 20 15.08 1.64 -38.43
N LEU A 21 14.11 1.83 -39.32
CA LEU A 21 12.67 1.68 -39.03
C LEU A 21 12.31 0.22 -38.73
N TYR A 22 12.96 -0.74 -39.41
CA TYR A 22 12.77 -2.16 -39.18
C TYR A 22 13.33 -2.58 -37.81
N PHE A 23 14.50 -2.06 -37.43
CA PHE A 23 15.08 -2.26 -36.10
C PHE A 23 14.19 -1.70 -35.00
N LEU A 24 13.68 -0.47 -35.13
CA LEU A 24 12.74 0.13 -34.17
C LEU A 24 11.46 -0.70 -34.00
N ARG A 25 10.92 -1.25 -35.10
CA ARG A 25 9.73 -2.11 -35.08
C ARG A 25 10.01 -3.46 -34.43
N ILE A 26 11.18 -4.05 -34.68
CA ILE A 26 11.62 -5.29 -34.04
C ILE A 26 11.86 -5.07 -32.54
N THR A 27 12.57 -4.01 -32.15
CA THR A 27 12.83 -3.72 -30.74
C THR A 27 11.55 -3.40 -29.99
N GLY A 28 10.60 -2.71 -30.61
CA GLY A 28 9.26 -2.47 -30.05
C GLY A 28 8.46 -3.76 -29.86
N ASN A 29 8.47 -4.65 -30.86
CA ASN A 29 7.79 -5.95 -30.77
C ASN A 29 8.44 -6.90 -29.77
N ILE A 30 9.78 -6.91 -29.67
CA ILE A 30 10.51 -7.69 -28.68
C ILE A 30 10.21 -7.14 -27.28
N ALA A 31 10.25 -5.83 -27.08
CA ALA A 31 9.89 -5.19 -25.80
C ALA A 31 8.44 -5.52 -25.40
N PHE A 32 7.51 -5.51 -26.36
CA PHE A 32 6.12 -5.90 -26.16
C PHE A 32 5.96 -7.39 -25.80
N LEU A 33 6.68 -8.28 -26.48
CA LEU A 33 6.68 -9.72 -26.19
C LEU A 33 7.31 -10.03 -24.83
N THR A 34 8.43 -9.37 -24.48
CA THR A 34 9.03 -9.52 -23.16
C THR A 34 8.13 -8.97 -22.06
N SER A 35 7.46 -7.85 -22.30
CA SER A 35 6.45 -7.30 -21.38
C SER A 35 5.29 -8.28 -21.19
N LYS A 36 4.77 -8.85 -22.28
CA LYS A 36 3.68 -9.83 -22.26
C LYS A 36 4.06 -11.12 -21.53
N SER A 37 5.27 -11.64 -21.74
CA SER A 37 5.76 -12.84 -21.04
C SER A 37 6.01 -12.58 -19.56
N ILE A 38 6.53 -11.41 -19.19
CA ILE A 38 6.73 -11.01 -17.80
C ILE A 38 5.37 -10.84 -17.10
N MET A 39 4.39 -10.23 -17.77
CA MET A 39 3.03 -10.08 -17.26
C MET A 39 2.30 -11.42 -17.02
N ILE A 40 2.49 -12.40 -17.91
CA ILE A 40 1.95 -13.76 -17.71
C ILE A 40 2.63 -14.44 -16.52
N PHE A 41 3.95 -14.29 -16.37
CA PHE A 41 4.70 -14.85 -15.25
C PHE A 41 4.30 -14.25 -13.89
N PHE A 42 4.01 -12.94 -13.84
CA PHE A 42 3.50 -12.28 -12.64
C PHE A 42 2.04 -12.63 -12.32
N ALA A 43 1.21 -12.91 -13.33
CA ALA A 43 -0.13 -13.44 -13.12
C ALA A 43 -0.10 -14.85 -12.49
N ASP A 44 0.89 -15.67 -12.85
CA ASP A 44 1.06 -17.05 -12.35
C ASP A 44 1.70 -17.12 -10.94
N THR A 45 2.37 -16.07 -10.46
CA THR A 45 3.02 -16.03 -9.13
C THR A 45 2.17 -15.43 -8.01
N LEU A 46 0.93 -15.01 -8.30
CA LEU A 46 -0.02 -14.57 -7.26
C LEU A 46 -0.46 -15.77 -6.38
N PRO A 47 -0.67 -15.56 -5.07
CA PRO A 47 -0.98 -16.64 -4.13
C PRO A 47 -2.18 -17.47 -4.58
N SER A 48 -1.94 -18.77 -4.68
CA SER A 48 -2.71 -19.82 -5.37
C SER A 48 -4.08 -20.16 -4.76
N ARG A 49 -4.79 -19.22 -4.12
CA ARG A 49 -6.09 -19.47 -3.46
C ARG A 49 -7.31 -18.84 -4.13
N LEU A 50 -7.14 -18.07 -5.20
CA LEU A 50 -8.26 -17.47 -5.94
C LEU A 50 -8.34 -17.89 -7.42
N ILE A 51 -7.36 -18.62 -7.95
CA ILE A 51 -7.33 -18.97 -9.38
C ILE A 51 -7.84 -20.40 -9.57
N ARG A 52 -9.15 -20.59 -9.42
CA ARG A 52 -9.86 -21.70 -10.06
C ARG A 52 -10.61 -21.09 -11.23
N SER A 53 -10.11 -21.35 -12.45
CA SER A 53 -10.57 -20.87 -13.78
C SER A 53 -9.73 -19.75 -14.40
N ARG A 54 -8.97 -20.10 -15.46
CA ARG A 54 -8.24 -19.19 -16.36
C ARG A 54 -9.22 -18.38 -17.23
N ALA A 55 -9.74 -17.28 -16.70
CA ALA A 55 -10.32 -16.23 -17.53
C ALA A 55 -9.28 -15.11 -17.72
N ARG A 56 -9.16 -14.59 -18.95
CA ARG A 56 -8.38 -13.38 -19.23
C ARG A 56 -8.87 -12.28 -18.26
N PRO A 57 -7.96 -11.57 -17.57
CA PRO A 57 -8.37 -10.47 -16.71
C PRO A 57 -9.19 -9.46 -17.51
N THR A 58 -10.41 -9.17 -17.06
CA THR A 58 -11.32 -8.23 -17.72
C THR A 58 -11.38 -6.93 -16.95
N GLU A 59 -11.81 -5.85 -17.61
CA GLU A 59 -12.09 -4.56 -16.99
C GLU A 59 -12.82 -4.65 -15.62
N PRO A 60 -13.96 -5.37 -15.48
CA PRO A 60 -14.65 -5.47 -14.19
C PRO A 60 -13.81 -6.14 -13.10
N THR A 61 -12.88 -7.03 -13.47
CA THR A 61 -11.97 -7.67 -12.50
C THR A 61 -11.03 -6.65 -11.88
N PHE A 62 -10.51 -5.71 -12.69
CA PHE A 62 -9.63 -4.66 -12.19
C PHE A 62 -10.38 -3.56 -11.47
N GLN A 63 -11.59 -3.22 -11.91
CA GLN A 63 -12.49 -2.32 -11.18
C GLN A 63 -12.78 -2.83 -9.77
N GLU A 64 -13.12 -4.12 -9.62
CA GLU A 64 -13.36 -4.74 -8.32
C GLU A 64 -12.12 -4.68 -7.42
N ARG A 65 -10.95 -5.04 -7.96
CA ARG A 65 -9.67 -5.00 -7.22
C ARG A 65 -9.31 -3.59 -6.79
N LEU A 66 -9.42 -2.60 -7.69
CA LEU A 66 -9.12 -1.21 -7.40
C LEU A 66 -10.01 -0.69 -6.27
N ARG A 67 -11.32 -0.98 -6.33
CA ARG A 67 -12.26 -0.62 -5.25
C ARG A 67 -11.88 -1.30 -3.94
N PHE A 68 -11.64 -2.62 -3.96
CA PHE A 68 -11.32 -3.40 -2.77
C PHE A 68 -10.04 -2.90 -2.07
N TYR A 69 -8.95 -2.78 -2.82
CA TYR A 69 -7.67 -2.34 -2.25
C TYR A 69 -7.67 -0.85 -1.92
N GLY A 70 -8.41 -0.02 -2.66
CA GLY A 70 -8.60 1.39 -2.33
C GLY A 70 -9.31 1.56 -0.97
N VAL A 71 -10.37 0.79 -0.72
CA VAL A 71 -11.04 0.76 0.60
C VAL A 71 -10.06 0.35 1.70
N LYS A 72 -9.24 -0.69 1.47
CA LYS A 72 -8.21 -1.14 2.43
C LYS A 72 -7.16 -0.07 2.72
N CYS A 73 -6.75 0.71 1.72
CA CYS A 73 -5.85 1.84 1.94
C CYS A 73 -6.50 2.92 2.81
N HIS A 74 -7.78 3.22 2.59
CA HIS A 74 -8.52 4.19 3.40
C HIS A 74 -8.83 3.72 4.84
N GLU A 75 -8.68 2.42 5.13
CA GLU A 75 -8.72 1.84 6.49
C GLU A 75 -7.38 1.98 7.23
N ALA A 76 -6.30 2.43 6.57
CA ALA A 76 -4.98 2.55 7.20
C ALA A 76 -4.99 3.51 8.39
N VAL A 77 -5.68 4.65 8.27
CA VAL A 77 -5.76 5.68 9.31
C VAL A 77 -6.36 5.12 10.60
N THR A 78 -7.48 4.41 10.49
CA THR A 78 -8.15 3.81 11.64
C THR A 78 -7.33 2.65 12.22
N THR A 79 -6.70 1.84 11.36
CA THR A 79 -5.83 0.74 11.78
C THR A 79 -4.64 1.23 12.61
N ILE A 80 -3.97 2.29 12.18
CA ILE A 80 -2.83 2.88 12.89
C ILE A 80 -3.28 3.53 14.19
N ARG A 81 -4.40 4.25 14.17
CA ARG A 81 -4.98 4.86 15.37
C ARG A 81 -5.30 3.80 16.42
N GLN A 82 -5.96 2.72 16.01
CA GLN A 82 -6.25 1.59 16.90
C GLN A 82 -4.97 0.98 17.48
N ALA A 83 -3.94 0.75 16.65
CA ALA A 83 -2.66 0.23 17.11
C ALA A 83 -2.00 1.15 18.16
N ARG A 84 -2.09 2.47 17.99
CA ARG A 84 -1.62 3.45 18.99
C ARG A 84 -2.38 3.35 20.31
N HIS A 85 -3.71 3.22 20.26
CA HIS A 85 -4.51 3.06 21.48
C HIS A 85 -4.19 1.75 22.20
N GLU A 86 -4.04 0.64 21.46
CA GLU A 86 -3.65 -0.65 22.03
C GLU A 86 -2.27 -0.57 22.73
N PHE A 87 -1.30 0.13 22.12
CA PHE A 87 0.01 0.35 22.72
C PHE A 87 -0.05 1.29 23.94
N ALA A 88 -0.78 2.40 23.86
CA ALA A 88 -0.95 3.34 24.96
C ALA A 88 -1.60 2.68 26.17
N ALA A 89 -2.65 1.88 25.97
CA ALA A 89 -3.31 1.11 27.02
C ALA A 89 -2.33 0.15 27.72
N LEU A 90 -1.52 -0.57 26.96
CA LEU A 90 -0.49 -1.45 27.53
C LEU A 90 0.58 -0.68 28.33
N MET A 91 0.90 0.54 27.92
CA MET A 91 1.86 1.40 28.61
C MET A 91 1.29 1.99 29.90
N GLN A 92 -0.01 2.29 29.96
CA GLN A 92 -0.72 2.70 31.18
C GLN A 92 -0.78 1.56 32.19
N ASP A 93 -1.17 0.35 31.74
CA ASP A 93 -1.24 -0.86 32.55
C ASP A 93 0.13 -1.33 33.07
N LYS A 94 1.23 -0.77 32.56
CA LYS A 94 2.59 -1.23 32.87
C LYS A 94 2.85 -1.25 34.38
N ARG A 95 2.50 -0.21 35.13
CA ARG A 95 2.79 -0.18 36.57
C ARG A 95 2.05 -1.30 37.31
N ASP A 96 0.76 -1.45 37.01
CA ASP A 96 -0.11 -2.46 37.62
C ASP A 96 0.25 -3.89 37.23
N LEU A 97 0.77 -4.07 36.01
CA LEU A 97 1.30 -5.36 35.60
C LEU A 97 2.53 -5.72 36.41
N PHE A 98 3.43 -4.77 36.71
CA PHE A 98 4.68 -5.04 37.41
C PHE A 98 4.53 -5.32 38.92
N THR A 99 3.46 -4.85 39.56
CA THR A 99 3.20 -5.13 40.98
C THR A 99 2.77 -6.58 41.25
N ARG A 100 2.38 -7.33 40.21
CA ARG A 100 1.94 -8.72 40.32
C ARG A 100 3.11 -9.70 40.21
N ARG A 101 3.03 -10.85 40.89
CA ARG A 101 4.00 -11.95 40.74
C ARG A 101 4.05 -12.41 39.27
N GLY A 102 5.24 -12.45 38.67
CA GLY A 102 5.41 -12.76 37.25
C GLY A 102 5.02 -11.61 36.28
N GLY A 103 4.63 -10.45 36.83
CA GLY A 103 4.15 -9.28 36.10
C GLY A 103 5.05 -8.78 34.98
N ALA A 104 6.36 -8.73 35.25
CA ALA A 104 7.35 -8.32 34.25
C ALA A 104 7.46 -9.31 33.07
N PHE A 105 7.26 -10.61 33.31
CA PHE A 105 7.19 -11.60 32.25
C PHE A 105 5.88 -11.46 31.46
N HIS A 106 4.75 -11.29 32.15
CA HIS A 106 3.45 -11.06 31.50
C HIS A 106 3.46 -9.82 30.59
N TYR A 107 4.02 -8.71 31.07
CA TYR A 107 4.22 -7.51 30.27
C TYR A 107 5.09 -7.78 29.03
N LEU A 108 6.20 -8.51 29.18
CA LEU A 108 7.08 -8.85 28.06
C LEU A 108 6.36 -9.69 26.99
N VAL A 109 5.54 -10.65 27.41
CA VAL A 109 4.74 -11.46 26.49
C VAL A 109 3.70 -10.59 25.78
N LYS A 110 2.99 -9.73 26.51
CA LYS A 110 2.00 -8.80 25.93
C LYS A 110 2.63 -7.88 24.89
N ILE A 111 3.74 -7.20 25.19
CA ILE A 111 4.39 -6.28 24.23
C ILE A 111 4.93 -7.01 23.00
N ARG A 112 5.43 -8.24 23.15
CA ARG A 112 5.88 -9.06 22.00
C ARG A 112 4.72 -9.45 21.10
N LYS A 113 3.61 -9.90 21.69
CA LYS A 113 2.40 -10.26 20.94
C LYS A 113 1.86 -9.04 20.21
N LEU A 114 1.75 -7.90 20.90
CA LEU A 114 1.29 -6.64 20.32
C LEU A 114 2.14 -6.24 19.11
N HIS A 115 3.47 -6.23 19.29
CA HIS A 115 4.41 -5.90 18.21
C HIS A 115 4.29 -6.83 16.99
N SER A 116 4.14 -8.14 17.23
CA SER A 116 3.93 -9.10 16.14
C SER A 116 2.64 -8.81 15.38
N THR A 117 1.55 -8.55 16.09
CA THR A 117 0.25 -8.20 15.49
C THR A 117 0.36 -6.92 14.67
N HIS A 118 1.00 -5.89 15.21
CA HIS A 118 1.15 -4.60 14.53
C HIS A 118 2.06 -4.69 13.31
N SER A 119 3.16 -5.45 13.40
CA SER A 119 4.03 -5.74 12.25
C SER A 119 3.27 -6.46 11.13
N GLN A 120 2.43 -7.44 11.47
CA GLN A 120 1.57 -8.11 10.50
C GLN A 120 0.54 -7.14 9.88
N ARG A 121 -0.15 -6.32 10.69
CA ARG A 121 -1.09 -5.31 10.19
C ARG A 121 -0.42 -4.35 9.21
N ARG A 122 0.79 -3.86 9.52
CA ARG A 122 1.58 -3.04 8.59
C ARG A 122 1.86 -3.77 7.27
N SER A 123 2.29 -5.04 7.33
CA SER A 123 2.55 -5.83 6.12
C SER A 123 1.31 -5.94 5.22
N VAL A 124 0.13 -6.10 5.82
CA VAL A 124 -1.14 -6.13 5.09
C VAL A 124 -1.42 -4.79 4.40
N LEU A 125 -1.16 -3.66 5.07
CA LEU A 125 -1.34 -2.33 4.49
C LEU A 125 -0.36 -2.05 3.32
N VAL A 126 0.89 -2.49 3.44
CA VAL A 126 1.87 -2.44 2.33
C VAL A 126 1.36 -3.23 1.14
N THR A 127 0.98 -4.48 1.37
CA THR A 127 0.46 -5.38 0.32
C THR A 127 -0.80 -4.80 -0.34
N ALA A 128 -1.70 -4.20 0.44
CA ALA A 128 -2.89 -3.53 -0.11
C ALA A 128 -2.52 -2.32 -0.98
N THR A 129 -1.52 -1.54 -0.58
CA THR A 129 -1.05 -0.39 -1.37
C THR A 129 -0.44 -0.85 -2.69
N GLU A 130 0.41 -1.89 -2.66
CA GLU A 130 1.01 -2.48 -3.86
C GLU A 130 -0.07 -2.99 -4.83
N PHE A 131 -1.05 -3.74 -4.32
CA PHE A 131 -2.13 -4.24 -5.17
C PHE A 131 -3.07 -3.15 -5.68
N PHE A 132 -3.25 -2.06 -4.92
CA PHE A 132 -4.00 -0.90 -5.39
C PHE A 132 -3.30 -0.23 -6.58
N VAL A 133 -1.99 0.04 -6.46
CA VAL A 133 -1.17 0.61 -7.54
C VAL A 133 -1.18 -0.31 -8.76
N MET A 134 -0.94 -1.61 -8.54
CA MET A 134 -0.95 -2.60 -9.60
C MET A 134 -2.30 -2.65 -10.32
N SER A 135 -3.42 -2.49 -9.60
CA SER A 135 -4.76 -2.46 -10.22
C SER A 135 -4.95 -1.23 -11.13
N HIS A 136 -4.39 -0.08 -10.78
CA HIS A 136 -4.36 1.10 -11.66
C HIS A 136 -3.53 0.84 -12.91
N GLU A 137 -2.29 0.35 -12.76
CA GLU A 137 -1.38 0.07 -13.87
C GLU A 137 -2.00 -0.93 -14.86
N TRP A 138 -2.63 -1.99 -14.35
CA TRP A 138 -3.32 -2.96 -15.20
C TRP A 138 -4.51 -2.36 -15.94
N TYR A 139 -5.25 -1.45 -15.34
CA TYR A 139 -6.35 -0.77 -16.02
C TYR A 139 -5.82 0.19 -17.10
N GLU A 140 -4.65 0.80 -16.92
CA GLU A 140 -3.99 1.57 -17.98
C GLU A 140 -3.52 0.66 -19.13
N ILE A 141 -3.06 -0.56 -18.82
CA ILE A 141 -2.68 -1.56 -19.84
C ILE A 141 -3.90 -2.07 -20.62
N LEU A 142 -4.99 -2.41 -19.92
CA LEU A 142 -6.38 -2.13 -20.31
C LEU A 142 -6.57 -1.30 -21.57
N VAL A 143 -6.46 0.00 -21.32
CA VAL A 143 -6.71 1.06 -22.28
C VAL A 143 -5.68 1.04 -23.41
N ALA A 144 -4.40 0.86 -23.09
CA ALA A 144 -3.32 0.85 -24.08
C ALA A 144 -3.43 -0.33 -25.08
N ALA A 145 -4.03 -1.44 -24.66
CA ALA A 145 -4.27 -2.62 -25.49
C ALA A 145 -5.56 -2.55 -26.31
N ASP A 146 -6.30 -1.43 -26.24
CA ASP A 146 -7.63 -1.27 -26.86
C ASP A 146 -8.65 -2.31 -26.33
N GLU A 147 -8.46 -2.73 -25.07
CA GLU A 147 -9.33 -3.69 -24.38
C GLU A 147 -10.30 -3.02 -23.39
N ALA A 148 -10.11 -1.72 -23.14
CA ALA A 148 -11.01 -0.87 -22.36
C ALA A 148 -10.93 0.58 -22.88
N GLU A 149 -12.01 1.35 -22.73
CA GLU A 149 -12.00 2.77 -23.08
C GLU A 149 -11.40 3.62 -21.95
N GLU A 150 -10.60 4.63 -22.31
CA GLU A 150 -10.05 5.59 -21.34
C GLU A 150 -11.15 6.37 -20.61
N SER A 151 -12.24 6.71 -21.31
CA SER A 151 -13.45 7.32 -20.73
C SER A 151 -14.03 6.44 -19.62
N SER A 152 -14.24 5.15 -19.89
CA SER A 152 -14.75 4.19 -18.90
C SER A 152 -13.88 4.13 -17.65
N ARG A 153 -12.55 4.12 -17.83
CA ARG A 153 -11.59 4.12 -16.72
C ARG A 153 -11.70 5.37 -15.87
N LEU A 154 -11.74 6.55 -16.49
CA LEU A 154 -11.84 7.83 -15.78
C LEU A 154 -13.20 7.98 -15.08
N ASP A 155 -14.28 7.63 -15.77
CA ASP A 155 -15.64 7.66 -15.21
C ASP A 155 -15.75 6.73 -14.00
N PHE A 156 -15.16 5.55 -14.06
CA PHE A 156 -15.10 4.64 -12.92
C PHE A 156 -14.35 5.23 -11.73
N ILE A 157 -13.17 5.84 -11.95
CA ILE A 157 -12.38 6.46 -10.86
C ILE A 157 -13.16 7.64 -10.26
N ASN A 158 -13.76 8.50 -11.10
CA ASN A 158 -14.58 9.62 -10.64
C ASN A 158 -15.78 9.15 -9.83
N LEU A 159 -16.46 8.09 -10.30
CA LEU A 159 -17.57 7.46 -9.56
C LEU A 159 -17.15 6.96 -8.17
N LEU A 160 -15.91 6.47 -8.02
CA LEU A 160 -15.39 6.10 -6.70
C LEU A 160 -15.09 7.32 -5.83
N CYS A 161 -14.54 8.39 -6.41
CA CYS A 161 -14.23 9.64 -5.72
C CYS A 161 -15.48 10.38 -5.22
N ASP A 162 -16.57 10.33 -5.98
CA ASP A 162 -17.83 11.00 -5.65
C ASP A 162 -18.62 10.32 -4.52
N GLN A 163 -18.20 9.11 -4.10
CA GLN A 163 -18.82 8.41 -3.00
C GLN A 163 -18.59 9.13 -1.67
N VAL A 164 -19.70 9.49 -1.02
CA VAL A 164 -19.70 10.07 0.33
C VAL A 164 -19.80 8.95 1.36
N PHE A 165 -18.82 8.88 2.25
CA PHE A 165 -18.80 7.93 3.36
C PHE A 165 -19.20 8.64 4.65
N ILE A 166 -20.18 8.09 5.37
CA ILE A 166 -20.53 8.58 6.69
C ILE A 166 -19.63 7.86 7.70
N LYS A 167 -18.83 8.62 8.44
CA LYS A 167 -17.96 8.09 9.50
C LYS A 167 -18.36 8.69 10.86
N PRO A 168 -18.39 7.89 11.94
CA PRO A 168 -18.49 8.42 13.28
C PRO A 168 -17.33 9.38 13.56
N THR A 169 -17.61 10.50 14.22
CA THR A 169 -16.57 11.37 14.80
C THR A 169 -16.12 10.82 16.15
N GLU A 170 -14.90 11.18 16.55
CA GLU A 170 -14.32 10.80 17.83
C GLU A 170 -14.24 12.00 18.79
N PRO A 171 -14.19 11.77 20.11
CA PRO A 171 -13.99 12.84 21.08
C PRO A 171 -12.72 13.65 20.77
N GLY A 172 -12.87 14.94 20.45
CA GLY A 172 -11.79 15.83 20.03
C GLY A 172 -11.92 16.33 18.58
N ASP A 173 -12.80 15.73 17.78
CA ASP A 173 -13.19 16.27 16.49
C ASP A 173 -14.07 17.51 16.66
N LYS A 174 -13.95 18.46 15.72
CA LYS A 174 -14.63 19.76 15.77
C LYS A 174 -16.16 19.65 15.91
N ASP A 175 -16.75 18.64 15.27
CA ASP A 175 -18.20 18.45 15.16
C ASP A 175 -18.69 17.20 15.94
N TYR A 176 -17.90 16.70 16.91
CA TYR A 176 -18.33 15.58 17.76
C TYR A 176 -19.56 15.95 18.62
N PRO A 177 -20.59 15.08 18.73
CA PRO A 177 -20.64 13.66 18.32
C PRO A 177 -21.29 13.39 16.95
N GLU A 178 -21.51 14.41 16.12
CA GLU A 178 -22.21 14.23 14.85
C GLU A 178 -21.33 13.49 13.84
N PRO A 179 -21.87 12.54 13.07
CA PRO A 179 -21.07 11.81 12.08
C PRO A 179 -20.64 12.73 10.93
N ALA A 180 -19.40 12.58 10.49
CA ALA A 180 -18.82 13.37 9.42
C ALA A 180 -18.98 12.70 8.05
N SER A 181 -19.35 13.50 7.04
CA SER A 181 -19.27 13.09 5.63
C SER A 181 -17.84 13.20 5.14
N VAL A 182 -17.27 12.08 4.70
CA VAL A 182 -15.90 11.99 4.21
C VAL A 182 -15.90 11.51 2.76
N GLN A 183 -15.35 12.32 1.88
CA GLN A 183 -15.00 11.89 0.52
C GLN A 183 -13.62 11.27 0.51
N LYS A 184 -13.42 10.27 -0.36
CA LYS A 184 -12.17 9.52 -0.48
C LYS A 184 -11.65 9.64 -1.90
N SER A 185 -10.41 10.07 -2.05
CA SER A 185 -9.76 10.00 -3.36
C SER A 185 -9.41 8.56 -3.71
N TYR A 186 -9.66 8.16 -4.95
CA TYR A 186 -9.18 6.93 -5.57
C TYR A 186 -8.19 7.24 -6.71
N ILE A 187 -7.68 8.47 -6.77
CA ILE A 187 -6.58 8.82 -7.65
C ILE A 187 -5.32 8.15 -7.11
N CYS A 188 -4.61 7.42 -7.97
CA CYS A 188 -3.46 6.60 -7.57
C CYS A 188 -2.44 7.39 -6.74
N ARG A 189 -2.06 8.57 -7.23
CA ARG A 189 -1.09 9.46 -6.57
C ARG A 189 -1.52 9.85 -5.16
N ASP A 190 -2.76 10.31 -5.00
CA ASP A 190 -3.28 10.76 -3.71
C ASP A 190 -3.27 9.63 -2.67
N VAL A 191 -3.70 8.44 -3.08
CA VAL A 191 -3.72 7.27 -2.20
C VAL A 191 -2.31 6.83 -1.84
N VAL A 192 -1.38 6.82 -2.79
CA VAL A 192 0.03 6.47 -2.54
C VAL A 192 0.68 7.47 -1.58
N ASP A 193 0.46 8.77 -1.76
CA ASP A 193 1.03 9.80 -0.90
C ASP A 193 0.44 9.75 0.51
N MET A 194 -0.88 9.52 0.64
CA MET A 194 -1.52 9.20 1.92
C MET A 194 -0.86 7.97 2.56
N MET A 195 -0.77 6.85 1.83
CA MET A 195 -0.26 5.59 2.38
C MET A 195 1.20 5.69 2.79
N ARG A 196 2.04 6.43 2.06
CA ARG A 196 3.43 6.72 2.48
C ARG A 196 3.47 7.39 3.84
N TYR A 197 2.68 8.44 4.04
CA TYR A 197 2.61 9.13 5.33
C TYR A 197 2.14 8.18 6.45
N GLN A 198 1.07 7.41 6.19
CA GLN A 198 0.53 6.48 7.18
C GLN A 198 1.53 5.37 7.55
N LEU A 199 2.24 4.81 6.57
CA LEU A 199 3.23 3.76 6.82
C LEU A 199 4.43 4.28 7.64
N ILE A 200 4.87 5.52 7.41
CA ILE A 200 5.90 6.18 8.26
C ILE A 200 5.40 6.29 9.71
N GLN A 201 4.16 6.73 9.91
CA GLN A 201 3.56 6.84 11.25
C GLN A 201 3.45 5.47 11.94
N PHE A 202 3.24 4.40 11.18
CA PHE A 202 3.22 3.03 11.69
C PHE A 202 4.64 2.53 12.04
N ASP A 203 5.64 2.84 11.22
CA ASP A 203 7.04 2.49 11.48
C ASP A 203 7.54 3.11 12.79
N VAL A 204 7.19 4.37 13.05
CA VAL A 204 7.49 5.04 14.32
C VAL A 204 6.90 4.28 15.51
N LEU A 205 5.64 3.85 15.41
CA LEU A 205 4.98 3.06 16.47
C LEU A 205 5.70 1.71 16.71
N LEU A 206 6.05 1.00 15.64
CA LEU A 206 6.77 -0.28 15.75
C LEU A 206 8.15 -0.10 16.40
N ASP A 207 8.82 1.00 16.11
CA ASP A 207 10.09 1.35 16.74
C ASP A 207 9.93 1.67 18.24
N GLU A 208 8.87 2.38 18.62
CA GLU A 208 8.55 2.66 20.03
C GLU A 208 8.32 1.37 20.81
N GLU A 209 7.56 0.42 20.25
CA GLU A 209 7.32 -0.89 20.84
C GLU A 209 8.61 -1.70 20.98
N LYS A 210 9.45 -1.69 19.94
CA LYS A 210 10.75 -2.37 19.96
C LYS A 210 11.68 -1.77 21.02
N ARG A 211 11.65 -0.45 21.22
CA ARG A 211 12.38 0.23 22.30
C ARG A 211 11.81 -0.14 23.67
N ALA A 212 10.48 -0.20 23.82
CA ALA A 212 9.82 -0.63 25.06
C ALA A 212 10.21 -2.07 25.44
N ARG A 213 10.34 -2.97 24.45
CA ARG A 213 10.87 -4.33 24.62
C ARG A 213 12.33 -4.33 25.08
N SER A 214 13.16 -3.49 24.47
CA SER A 214 14.62 -3.51 24.62
C SER A 214 15.13 -2.87 25.91
N ARG A 215 14.40 -1.89 26.48
CA ARG A 215 14.75 -1.26 27.77
C ARG A 215 14.89 -2.27 28.92
N ARG A 216 14.25 -3.45 28.83
CA ARG A 216 14.44 -4.55 29.79
C ARG A 216 15.79 -5.26 29.67
N GLY A 217 16.35 -5.39 28.46
CA GLY A 217 17.64 -6.07 28.27
C GLY A 217 18.79 -5.40 29.04
N ARG A 218 18.70 -4.08 29.22
CA ARG A 218 19.68 -3.30 29.98
C ARG A 218 19.40 -3.28 31.49
N GLN A 219 18.14 -3.17 31.91
CA GLN A 219 17.80 -3.20 33.35
C GLN A 219 18.01 -4.58 33.99
N GLY A 220 17.85 -5.68 33.25
CA GLY A 220 18.16 -7.03 33.75
C GLY A 220 19.65 -7.36 33.86
N SER A 221 20.52 -6.58 33.20
CA SER A 221 21.97 -6.77 33.25
C SER A 221 22.63 -5.97 34.38
N GLN A 222 22.04 -4.85 34.80
CA GLN A 222 22.56 -4.08 35.94
C GLN A 222 22.29 -4.73 37.31
N VAL A 223 21.28 -5.60 37.43
CA VAL A 223 20.99 -6.30 38.70
C VAL A 223 21.96 -7.47 38.96
N LYS A 224 22.76 -7.89 37.96
CA LYS A 224 23.73 -9.00 38.12
C LYS A 224 25.17 -8.58 38.43
N ASN A 225 25.48 -7.28 38.40
CA ASN A 225 26.84 -6.77 38.64
C ASN A 225 26.97 -5.97 39.96
N GLY A 226 26.00 -6.14 40.87
CA GLY A 226 26.01 -5.52 42.20
C GLY A 226 25.61 -6.54 43.25
N SER A 227 26.51 -7.48 43.53
CA SER A 227 26.47 -8.36 44.71
C SER A 227 27.90 -8.51 45.20
#